data_AF-A0A7X7RP58-F1
#
_entry.id   AF-A0A7X7RP58-F1
#
_cell.length_a   1.000
_cell.length_b   1.000
_cell.length_c   1.000
_cell.angle_alpha   90.00
_cell.angle_beta   90.00
_cell.angle_gamma   90.00
#
_symmetry.space_group_name_H-M   'P 1'
#
loop_
_entity.id
_entity.type
_entity.pdbx_description
1 polymer ?
#
loop_
_entity_poly.entity_id
_entity_poly.type
_entity_poly.pdbx_seq_one_letter_code
_entity_poly.pdbx_strand_id
1 'polypeptide(L)'
;EIQCPVDLLDRYLASDASDADRKPGRDAAAAWLMARKGSTDTTGLTRRDRYEFIAYAFGRYYGIVTPIVRKHDPNHLYLGSRINYSQGQFDNPWFWKMLAPFHDVVSVNYYGRWGVQADELSDWSEWADRPILFTEWYAKALDAVPKLANTHGAGWVVRTQEDRARYYQHFALSALERPNVVGWHFFKYLDDPPESKALDNFGGANKGMFDVEGQPHRPLLDRARAVNREVYPLIEFFDKRKSAAK
;
A
#
# COMPACT_ATOMS: atom_id res chain seq x y z
N GLU A 1 7.75 1.65 -3.20
CA GLU A 1 6.39 1.30 -3.68
C GLU A 1 6.42 1.26 -5.20
N ILE A 2 5.73 0.30 -5.80
CA ILE A 2 5.57 0.25 -7.27
C ILE A 2 4.14 0.65 -7.59
N GLN A 3 3.98 1.90 -8.01
CA GLN A 3 2.70 2.45 -8.43
C GLN A 3 2.34 1.90 -9.81
N CYS A 4 1.09 1.49 -9.98
CA CYS A 4 0.60 0.94 -11.23
C CYS A 4 -0.80 1.45 -11.53
N PRO A 5 -0.96 2.37 -12.49
CA PRO A 5 -2.27 2.86 -12.87
C PRO A 5 -3.02 1.77 -13.67
N VAL A 6 -4.35 1.88 -13.69
CA VAL A 6 -5.22 0.91 -14.38
C VAL A 6 -4.92 0.83 -15.89
N ASP A 7 -4.55 1.94 -16.51
CA ASP A 7 -4.26 2.08 -17.94
C ASP A 7 -2.80 1.72 -18.30
N LEU A 8 -2.10 0.92 -17.48
CA LEU A 8 -0.70 0.54 -17.73
C LEU A 8 -0.49 -0.06 -19.14
N LEU A 9 -1.40 -0.94 -19.58
CA LEU A 9 -1.36 -1.55 -20.91
C LEU A 9 -1.40 -0.48 -22.01
N ASP A 10 -2.38 0.41 -21.93
CA ASP A 10 -2.60 1.52 -22.87
C ASP A 10 -1.34 2.41 -22.94
N ARG A 11 -0.75 2.74 -21.79
CA ARG A 11 0.47 3.57 -21.72
C ARG A 11 1.68 2.91 -22.36
N TYR A 12 1.87 1.60 -22.18
CA TYR A 12 2.97 0.90 -22.86
C TYR A 12 2.74 0.86 -24.37
N LEU A 13 1.53 0.57 -24.84
CA LEU A 13 1.23 0.51 -26.27
C LEU A 13 1.37 1.89 -26.96
N ALA A 14 1.01 2.96 -26.24
CA ALA A 14 1.16 4.35 -26.70
C ALA A 14 2.58 4.91 -26.57
N SER A 15 3.50 4.18 -25.94
CA SER A 15 4.87 4.67 -25.76
C SER A 15 5.64 4.74 -27.08
N ASP A 16 6.60 5.67 -27.14
CA ASP A 16 7.45 5.89 -28.31
C ASP A 16 8.29 4.64 -28.58
N ALA A 17 8.14 4.06 -29.78
CA ALA A 17 8.87 2.87 -30.19
C ALA A 17 10.35 3.12 -30.48
N SER A 18 10.74 4.39 -30.68
CA SER A 18 12.13 4.81 -30.89
C SER A 18 12.89 5.07 -29.59
N ASP A 19 12.17 5.23 -28.47
CA ASP A 19 12.76 5.38 -27.15
C ASP A 19 13.26 4.01 -26.65
N ALA A 20 14.58 3.86 -26.58
CA ALA A 20 15.24 2.62 -26.20
C ALA A 20 14.88 2.14 -24.78
N ASP A 21 14.55 3.05 -23.86
CA ASP A 21 14.19 2.70 -22.48
C ASP A 21 12.74 2.22 -22.39
N ARG A 22 11.87 2.67 -23.30
CA ARG A 22 10.45 2.29 -23.34
C ARG A 22 10.17 1.09 -24.23
N LYS A 23 10.99 0.90 -25.27
CA LYS A 23 10.82 -0.14 -26.28
C LYS A 23 10.61 -1.54 -25.67
N PRO A 24 11.38 -2.02 -24.68
CA PRO A 24 11.18 -3.36 -24.13
C PRO A 24 9.80 -3.56 -23.48
N GLY A 25 9.32 -2.57 -22.73
CA GLY A 25 8.00 -2.63 -22.10
C GLY A 25 6.87 -2.55 -23.13
N ARG A 26 7.04 -1.70 -24.15
CA ARG A 26 6.12 -1.61 -25.29
C ARG A 26 6.01 -2.94 -26.04
N ASP A 27 7.15 -3.52 -26.42
CA ASP A 27 7.20 -4.77 -27.17
C ASP A 27 6.56 -5.90 -26.37
N ALA A 28 6.80 -5.96 -25.05
CA ALA A 28 6.16 -6.92 -24.16
C ALA A 28 4.63 -6.72 -24.08
N ALA A 29 4.15 -5.49 -24.01
CA ALA A 29 2.72 -5.18 -24.02
C ALA A 29 2.04 -5.57 -25.35
N ALA A 30 2.70 -5.26 -26.47
CA ALA A 30 2.22 -5.62 -27.80
C ALA A 30 2.17 -7.14 -27.98
N ALA A 31 3.24 -7.85 -27.60
CA ALA A 31 3.28 -9.32 -27.66
C ALA A 31 2.20 -9.96 -26.78
N TRP A 32 2.02 -9.45 -25.55
CA TRP A 32 1.00 -9.94 -24.63
C TRP A 32 -0.41 -9.77 -25.19
N LEU A 33 -0.73 -8.59 -25.74
CA LEU A 33 -2.06 -8.32 -26.27
C LEU A 33 -2.32 -9.11 -27.56
N MET A 34 -1.33 -9.17 -28.45
CA MET A 34 -1.38 -9.97 -29.68
C MET A 34 -1.66 -11.45 -29.39
N ALA A 35 -0.96 -12.04 -28.42
CA ALA A 35 -1.16 -13.45 -28.06
C ALA A 35 -2.58 -13.74 -27.53
N ARG A 36 -3.24 -12.76 -26.89
CA ARG A 36 -4.57 -12.92 -26.28
C ARG A 36 -5.73 -12.59 -27.20
N LYS A 37 -5.55 -11.59 -28.08
CA LYS A 37 -6.64 -10.99 -28.88
C LYS A 37 -6.38 -11.05 -30.39
N GLY A 38 -5.20 -11.47 -30.83
CA GLY A 38 -4.82 -11.47 -32.25
C GLY A 38 -4.63 -10.08 -32.85
N SER A 39 -4.53 -9.03 -32.01
CA SER A 39 -4.33 -7.64 -32.43
C SER A 39 -3.60 -6.87 -31.34
N THR A 40 -2.96 -5.76 -31.69
CA THR A 40 -2.43 -4.75 -30.75
C THR A 40 -3.32 -3.51 -30.65
N ASP A 41 -4.50 -3.54 -31.28
CA ASP A 41 -5.48 -2.46 -31.22
C ASP A 41 -6.00 -2.30 -29.79
N THR A 42 -5.97 -1.06 -29.31
CA THR A 42 -6.46 -0.67 -27.98
C THR A 42 -7.97 -0.43 -27.95
N THR A 43 -8.61 -0.36 -29.13
CA THR A 43 -10.05 -0.16 -29.26
C THR A 43 -10.80 -1.32 -28.61
N GLY A 44 -11.68 -1.02 -27.65
CA GLY A 44 -12.48 -2.03 -26.95
C GLY A 44 -11.76 -2.80 -25.85
N LEU A 45 -10.56 -2.38 -25.41
CA LEU A 45 -9.92 -2.96 -24.22
C LEU A 45 -10.83 -2.83 -22.99
N THR A 46 -11.06 -3.96 -22.33
CA THR A 46 -11.89 -4.01 -21.12
C THR A 46 -11.07 -3.69 -19.86
N ARG A 47 -11.75 -3.44 -18.72
CA ARG A 47 -11.07 -3.36 -17.42
C ARG A 47 -10.35 -4.67 -17.08
N ARG A 48 -10.94 -5.82 -17.43
CA ARG A 48 -10.31 -7.13 -17.22
C ARG A 48 -9.00 -7.27 -18.00
N ASP A 49 -8.96 -6.86 -19.26
CA ASP A 49 -7.72 -6.92 -20.06
C ASP A 49 -6.60 -6.10 -19.41
N ARG A 50 -6.94 -4.90 -18.93
CA ARG A 50 -6.01 -4.04 -18.19
C ARG A 50 -5.53 -4.68 -16.89
N TYR A 51 -6.44 -5.30 -16.12
CA TYR A 51 -6.11 -5.93 -14.84
C TYR A 51 -5.22 -7.16 -15.00
N GLU A 52 -5.52 -8.00 -16.00
CA GLU A 52 -4.69 -9.16 -16.33
C GLU A 52 -3.31 -8.74 -16.86
N PHE A 53 -3.19 -7.59 -17.54
CA PHE A 53 -1.90 -7.05 -17.93
C PHE A 53 -1.08 -6.54 -16.73
N ILE A 54 -1.71 -5.88 -15.75
CA ILE A 54 -1.04 -5.50 -14.49
C ILE A 54 -0.48 -6.76 -13.80
N ALA A 55 -1.28 -7.83 -13.72
CA ALA A 55 -0.83 -9.10 -13.17
C ALA A 55 0.38 -9.66 -13.94
N TYR A 56 0.34 -9.64 -15.28
CA TYR A 56 1.47 -10.07 -16.11
C TYR A 56 2.74 -9.26 -15.85
N ALA A 57 2.64 -7.93 -15.82
CA ALA A 57 3.79 -7.04 -15.63
C ALA A 57 4.46 -7.28 -14.26
N PHE A 58 3.67 -7.37 -13.19
CA PHE A 58 4.21 -7.68 -11.88
C PHE A 58 4.70 -9.11 -11.74
N GLY A 59 4.10 -10.08 -12.44
CA GLY A 59 4.60 -11.45 -12.48
C GLY A 59 5.96 -11.56 -13.12
N ARG A 60 6.22 -10.76 -14.16
CA ARG A 60 7.55 -10.63 -14.72
C ARG A 60 8.53 -10.05 -13.70
N TYR A 61 8.15 -9.00 -13.00
CA TYR A 61 8.99 -8.37 -11.96
C TYR A 61 9.32 -9.35 -10.83
N TYR A 62 8.31 -9.96 -10.19
CA TYR A 62 8.51 -10.86 -9.07
C TYR A 62 9.18 -12.18 -9.46
N GLY A 63 8.93 -12.68 -10.69
CA GLY A 63 9.61 -13.85 -11.23
C GLY A 63 11.11 -13.64 -11.47
N ILE A 64 11.58 -12.39 -11.56
CA ILE A 64 13.01 -12.06 -11.63
C ILE A 64 13.56 -11.80 -10.22
N VAL A 65 12.91 -10.92 -9.46
CA VAL A 65 13.43 -10.43 -8.18
C VAL A 65 13.45 -11.52 -7.13
N THR A 66 12.36 -12.28 -6.98
CA THR A 66 12.21 -13.25 -5.89
C THR A 66 13.29 -14.34 -5.95
N PRO A 67 13.56 -15.02 -7.08
CA PRO A 67 14.62 -16.03 -7.12
C PRO A 67 16.00 -15.47 -6.81
N ILE A 68 16.29 -14.23 -7.21
CA ILE A 68 17.57 -13.57 -6.93
C ILE A 68 17.70 -13.30 -5.43
N VAL A 69 16.66 -12.72 -4.81
CA VAL A 69 16.65 -12.49 -3.35
C VAL A 69 16.85 -13.80 -2.62
N ARG A 70 16.08 -14.86 -2.94
CA ARG A 70 16.19 -16.17 -2.26
C ARG A 70 17.53 -16.85 -2.45
N LYS A 71 18.17 -16.66 -3.61
CA LYS A 71 19.51 -17.20 -3.86
C LYS A 71 20.54 -16.62 -2.90
N HIS A 72 20.44 -15.33 -2.60
CA HIS A 72 21.43 -14.61 -1.78
C HIS A 72 21.02 -14.47 -0.32
N ASP A 73 19.73 -14.58 -0.02
CA ASP A 73 19.16 -14.51 1.32
C ASP A 73 17.99 -15.51 1.47
N PRO A 74 18.29 -16.80 1.65
CA PRO A 74 17.26 -17.85 1.72
C PRO A 74 16.49 -17.87 3.05
N ASN A 75 16.97 -17.16 4.08
CA ASN A 75 16.47 -17.30 5.45
C ASN A 75 15.55 -16.15 5.89
N HIS A 76 15.53 -15.02 5.17
CA HIS A 76 14.68 -13.88 5.50
C HIS A 76 13.42 -13.83 4.63
N LEU A 77 12.37 -13.20 5.20
CA LEU A 77 11.09 -13.04 4.54
C LEU A 77 11.19 -12.05 3.37
N TYR A 78 10.58 -12.39 2.24
CA TYR A 78 10.37 -11.45 1.15
C TYR A 78 9.02 -10.75 1.29
N LEU A 79 9.06 -9.44 1.57
CA LEU A 79 7.90 -8.61 1.89
C LEU A 79 7.26 -7.93 0.65
N GLY A 80 7.83 -8.12 -0.54
CA GLY A 80 7.29 -7.55 -1.77
C GLY A 80 7.62 -6.08 -2.02
N SER A 81 6.72 -5.40 -2.74
CA SER A 81 7.00 -4.09 -3.32
C SER A 81 6.15 -2.92 -2.79
N ARG A 82 5.47 -3.07 -1.63
CA ARG A 82 4.61 -2.04 -1.01
C ARG A 82 3.52 -1.55 -1.95
N ILE A 83 2.48 -2.36 -2.13
CA ILE A 83 1.34 -2.09 -3.01
C ILE A 83 0.56 -0.88 -2.48
N ASN A 84 0.09 0.03 -3.34
CA ASN A 84 -0.43 1.30 -2.85
C ASN A 84 -1.61 1.91 -3.65
N TYR A 85 -2.11 1.23 -4.69
CA TYR A 85 -3.10 1.82 -5.58
C TYR A 85 -4.48 1.15 -5.44
N SER A 86 -5.51 1.94 -5.12
CA SER A 86 -6.84 1.42 -4.82
C SER A 86 -7.58 0.82 -6.02
N GLN A 87 -7.21 1.22 -7.25
CA GLN A 87 -7.76 0.65 -8.48
C GLN A 87 -6.65 0.00 -9.30
N GLY A 88 -6.86 -1.20 -9.82
CA GLY A 88 -5.86 -1.94 -10.60
C GLY A 88 -4.89 -2.78 -9.76
N GLN A 89 -4.64 -2.42 -8.50
CA GLN A 89 -3.89 -3.27 -7.56
C GLN A 89 -4.81 -3.81 -6.45
N PHE A 90 -5.41 -2.96 -5.61
CA PHE A 90 -6.22 -3.44 -4.48
C PHE A 90 -7.44 -4.25 -4.92
N ASP A 91 -8.15 -3.83 -5.96
CA ASP A 91 -9.38 -4.47 -6.47
C ASP A 91 -9.14 -5.48 -7.61
N ASN A 92 -7.90 -5.96 -7.78
CA ASN A 92 -7.50 -6.78 -8.93
C ASN A 92 -7.21 -8.23 -8.51
N PRO A 93 -8.16 -9.18 -8.66
CA PRO A 93 -7.97 -10.57 -8.24
C PRO A 93 -6.85 -11.28 -8.99
N TRP A 94 -6.59 -10.93 -10.26
CA TRP A 94 -5.52 -11.54 -11.05
C TRP A 94 -4.15 -11.12 -10.54
N PHE A 95 -4.01 -9.88 -10.10
CA PHE A 95 -2.78 -9.36 -9.52
C PHE A 95 -2.44 -10.03 -8.18
N TRP A 96 -3.42 -10.14 -7.27
CA TRP A 96 -3.23 -10.80 -5.97
C TRP A 96 -2.92 -12.30 -6.10
N LYS A 97 -3.64 -13.01 -6.98
CA LYS A 97 -3.34 -14.43 -7.29
C LYS A 97 -1.93 -14.61 -7.85
N MET A 98 -1.50 -13.69 -8.71
CA MET A 98 -0.19 -13.77 -9.35
C MET A 98 0.94 -13.54 -8.34
N LEU A 99 0.82 -12.58 -7.43
CA LEU A 99 1.92 -12.24 -6.51
C LEU A 99 2.11 -13.27 -5.39
N ALA A 100 1.05 -14.02 -5.05
CA ALA A 100 1.02 -14.98 -3.95
C ALA A 100 2.17 -16.01 -3.94
N PRO A 101 2.56 -16.66 -5.06
CA PRO A 101 3.69 -17.59 -5.08
C PRO A 101 5.06 -16.93 -4.82
N PHE A 102 5.16 -15.62 -4.94
CA PHE A 102 6.43 -14.90 -4.81
C PHE A 102 6.64 -14.29 -3.41
N HIS A 103 5.58 -14.08 -2.63
CA HIS A 103 5.63 -13.36 -1.36
C HIS A 103 5.46 -14.29 -0.17
N ASP A 104 6.22 -14.04 0.89
CA ASP A 104 5.88 -14.61 2.21
C ASP A 104 4.81 -13.76 2.91
N VAL A 105 4.95 -12.44 2.81
CA VAL A 105 4.03 -11.43 3.35
C VAL A 105 3.84 -10.35 2.30
N VAL A 106 2.61 -9.92 2.11
CA VAL A 106 2.28 -8.86 1.15
C VAL A 106 2.29 -7.51 1.86
N SER A 107 3.23 -6.63 1.49
CA SER A 107 3.27 -5.26 2.02
C SER A 107 2.32 -4.32 1.27
N VAL A 108 1.56 -3.52 2.03
CA VAL A 108 0.54 -2.60 1.51
C VAL A 108 0.68 -1.22 2.16
N ASN A 109 0.89 -0.18 1.36
CA ASN A 109 0.71 1.21 1.75
C ASN A 109 -0.78 1.56 1.64
N TYR A 110 -1.48 1.64 2.77
CA TYR A 110 -2.94 1.63 2.81
C TYR A 110 -3.52 3.03 3.04
N TYR A 111 -3.56 3.79 1.94
CA TYR A 111 -4.13 5.15 1.88
C TYR A 111 -5.51 5.16 1.23
N GLY A 112 -6.22 6.29 1.32
CA GLY A 112 -7.54 6.47 0.68
C GLY A 112 -8.68 5.70 1.33
N ARG A 113 -8.44 5.11 2.51
CA ARG A 113 -9.44 4.48 3.38
C ARG A 113 -9.32 5.10 4.77
N TRP A 114 -10.45 5.33 5.43
CA TRP A 114 -10.45 5.88 6.79
C TRP A 114 -9.98 4.84 7.82
N GLY A 115 -10.32 3.57 7.61
CA GLY A 115 -9.83 2.43 8.39
C GLY A 115 -9.72 1.19 7.52
N VAL A 116 -9.29 0.07 8.11
CA VAL A 116 -9.17 -1.21 7.42
C VAL A 116 -10.55 -1.70 6.97
N GLN A 117 -10.71 -1.95 5.67
CA GLN A 117 -11.98 -2.40 5.08
C GLN A 117 -12.08 -3.93 5.13
N ALA A 118 -13.15 -4.44 5.77
CA ALA A 118 -13.29 -5.87 6.02
C ALA A 118 -13.47 -6.71 4.74
N ASP A 119 -14.16 -6.17 3.75
CA ASP A 119 -14.39 -6.76 2.43
C ASP A 119 -13.10 -6.84 1.62
N GLU A 120 -12.33 -5.74 1.52
CA GLU A 120 -11.03 -5.75 0.83
C GLU A 120 -10.08 -6.80 1.41
N LEU A 121 -10.01 -6.90 2.74
CA LEU A 121 -9.12 -7.87 3.39
C LEU A 121 -9.62 -9.31 3.23
N SER A 122 -10.94 -9.51 3.09
CA SER A 122 -11.53 -10.82 2.79
C SER A 122 -11.20 -11.24 1.36
N ASP A 123 -11.36 -10.34 0.40
CA ASP A 123 -10.99 -10.52 -1.00
C ASP A 123 -9.50 -10.86 -1.14
N TRP A 124 -8.62 -10.11 -0.49
CA TRP A 124 -7.17 -10.37 -0.55
C TRP A 124 -6.80 -11.72 0.08
N SER A 125 -7.47 -12.09 1.17
CA SER A 125 -7.31 -13.41 1.77
C SER A 125 -7.73 -14.51 0.81
N GLU A 126 -8.85 -14.35 0.09
CA GLU A 126 -9.34 -15.32 -0.89
C GLU A 126 -8.40 -15.41 -2.10
N TRP A 127 -7.88 -14.29 -2.58
CA TRP A 127 -7.12 -14.25 -3.82
C TRP A 127 -5.66 -14.65 -3.65
N ALA A 128 -5.01 -14.24 -2.56
CA ALA A 128 -3.58 -14.49 -2.36
C ALA A 128 -3.28 -15.54 -1.28
N ASP A 129 -4.16 -15.71 -0.29
CA ASP A 129 -3.90 -16.53 0.90
C ASP A 129 -2.51 -16.26 1.53
N ARG A 130 -2.18 -14.98 1.66
CA ARG A 130 -0.93 -14.51 2.26
C ARG A 130 -1.20 -13.51 3.39
N PRO A 131 -0.36 -13.48 4.43
CA PRO A 131 -0.39 -12.43 5.43
C PRO A 131 -0.16 -11.04 4.82
N ILE A 132 -0.81 -10.03 5.39
CA ILE A 132 -0.74 -8.63 5.00
C ILE A 132 0.02 -7.84 6.06
N LEU A 133 0.96 -7.01 5.61
CA LEU A 133 1.66 -6.03 6.45
C LEU A 133 1.35 -4.63 5.92
N PHE A 134 0.66 -3.81 6.71
CA PHE A 134 0.44 -2.41 6.32
C PHE A 134 1.73 -1.61 6.51
N THR A 135 2.36 -1.17 5.44
CA THR A 135 3.68 -0.55 5.51
C THR A 135 3.69 0.98 5.50
N GLU A 136 2.56 1.60 5.15
CA GLU A 136 2.33 3.03 5.35
C GLU A 136 0.85 3.33 5.53
N TRP A 137 0.57 4.27 6.43
CA TRP A 137 -0.73 4.90 6.68
C TRP A 137 -0.50 6.02 7.70
N TYR A 138 -1.25 7.12 7.59
CA TYR A 138 -1.21 8.21 8.57
C TYR A 138 -2.36 9.21 8.36
N ALA A 139 -2.52 10.10 9.34
CA ALA A 139 -3.25 11.36 9.20
C ALA A 139 -2.34 12.52 9.62
N LYS A 140 -2.65 13.72 9.15
CA LYS A 140 -2.02 15.01 9.46
C LYS A 140 -3.00 15.83 10.28
N ALA A 141 -2.58 16.52 11.33
CA ALA A 141 -3.46 17.46 12.02
C ALA A 141 -3.19 18.91 11.63
N LEU A 142 -4.25 19.72 11.61
CA LEU A 142 -4.20 21.15 11.30
C LEU A 142 -3.76 22.03 12.48
N ASP A 143 -3.95 21.57 13.71
CA ASP A 143 -3.45 22.25 14.92
C ASP A 143 -1.96 21.99 15.20
N ALA A 144 -1.29 21.19 14.37
CA ALA A 144 0.16 21.04 14.39
C ALA A 144 0.83 22.38 14.09
N VAL A 145 2.10 22.52 14.52
CA VAL A 145 2.97 23.71 14.45
C VAL A 145 2.51 24.76 13.41
N PRO A 146 2.44 26.07 13.75
CA PRO A 146 1.82 27.15 12.93
C PRO A 146 2.29 27.36 11.48
N LYS A 147 3.13 26.49 10.91
CA LYS A 147 3.86 26.70 9.65
C LYS A 147 3.84 25.52 8.68
N LEU A 148 3.15 24.41 8.97
CA LEU A 148 3.08 23.28 8.03
C LEU A 148 1.89 23.42 7.09
N ALA A 149 2.14 23.39 5.78
CA ALA A 149 1.10 23.53 4.76
C ALA A 149 0.09 22.37 4.79
N ASN A 150 0.55 21.14 5.08
CA ASN A 150 -0.29 19.93 5.13
C ASN A 150 -1.09 19.64 3.83
N THR A 151 -0.75 20.30 2.72
CA THR A 151 -1.50 20.26 1.45
C THR A 151 -1.22 19.02 0.62
N HIS A 152 -0.07 18.37 0.80
CA HIS A 152 0.38 17.22 0.02
C HIS A 152 0.48 15.93 0.84
N GLY A 153 0.64 14.80 0.15
CA GLY A 153 0.68 13.46 0.72
C GLY A 153 -0.71 12.86 0.98
N ALA A 154 -0.79 11.52 0.89
CA ALA A 154 -2.06 10.78 0.82
C ALA A 154 -2.77 10.55 2.16
N GLY A 155 -2.12 10.84 3.29
CA GLY A 155 -2.75 10.74 4.60
C GLY A 155 -3.87 11.76 4.80
N TRP A 156 -4.89 11.38 5.56
CA TRP A 156 -6.04 12.24 5.86
C TRP A 156 -5.62 13.53 6.56
N VAL A 157 -6.43 14.58 6.43
CA VAL A 157 -6.27 15.80 7.23
C VAL A 157 -7.36 15.81 8.29
N VAL A 158 -6.95 15.85 9.56
CA VAL A 158 -7.83 15.92 10.74
C VAL A 158 -7.62 17.24 11.47
N ARG A 159 -8.51 17.56 12.42
CA ARG A 159 -8.48 18.87 13.08
C ARG A 159 -7.34 18.97 14.08
N THR A 160 -7.20 17.98 14.96
CA THR A 160 -6.27 18.07 16.10
C THR A 160 -5.26 16.93 16.21
N GLN A 161 -4.14 17.14 16.93
CA GLN A 161 -3.21 16.05 17.30
C GLN A 161 -3.94 14.94 18.04
N GLU A 162 -4.96 15.29 18.82
CA GLU A 162 -5.83 14.34 19.50
C GLU A 162 -6.67 13.52 18.52
N ASP A 163 -7.23 14.14 17.48
CA ASP A 163 -7.95 13.41 16.41
C ASP A 163 -7.02 12.50 15.60
N ARG A 164 -5.79 12.96 15.37
CA ARG A 164 -4.74 12.16 14.72
C ARG A 164 -4.36 10.95 15.58
N ALA A 165 -4.31 11.12 16.89
CA ALA A 165 -4.08 10.05 17.85
C ALA A 165 -5.28 9.07 17.91
N ARG A 166 -6.53 9.56 17.82
CA ARG A 166 -7.72 8.71 17.70
C ARG A 166 -7.73 7.93 16.39
N TYR A 167 -7.31 8.55 15.29
CA TYR A 167 -7.14 7.89 14.00
C TYR A 167 -6.15 6.73 14.09
N TYR A 168 -5.03 6.89 14.82
CA TYR A 168 -4.10 5.79 15.08
C TYR A 168 -4.79 4.59 15.71
N GLN A 169 -5.54 4.80 16.80
CA GLN A 169 -6.22 3.69 17.48
C GLN A 169 -7.30 3.07 16.61
N HIS A 170 -8.08 3.89 15.90
CA HIS A 170 -9.10 3.41 14.97
C HIS A 170 -8.50 2.45 13.94
N PHE A 171 -7.42 2.85 13.28
CA PHE A 171 -6.76 2.02 12.29
C PHE A 171 -6.15 0.76 12.90
N ALA A 172 -5.37 0.89 13.98
CA ALA A 172 -4.68 -0.22 14.62
C ALA A 172 -5.66 -1.27 15.16
N LEU A 173 -6.74 -0.85 15.81
CA LEU A 173 -7.79 -1.76 16.27
C LEU A 173 -8.49 -2.43 15.08
N SER A 174 -8.78 -1.70 14.01
CA SER A 174 -9.40 -2.28 12.80
C SER A 174 -8.48 -3.31 12.13
N ALA A 175 -7.16 -3.10 12.18
CA ALA A 175 -6.16 -4.05 11.70
C ALA A 175 -6.09 -5.31 12.58
N LEU A 176 -6.09 -5.16 13.91
CA LEU A 176 -6.08 -6.27 14.87
C LEU A 176 -7.32 -7.16 14.77
N GLU A 177 -8.45 -6.64 14.29
CA GLU A 177 -9.65 -7.43 14.03
C GLU A 177 -9.53 -8.39 12.82
N ARG A 178 -8.48 -8.26 12.00
CA ARG A 178 -8.32 -9.01 10.76
C ARG A 178 -7.24 -10.09 10.92
N PRO A 179 -7.60 -11.38 10.81
CA PRO A 179 -6.67 -12.47 11.08
C PRO A 179 -5.54 -12.60 10.06
N ASN A 180 -5.71 -12.06 8.86
CA ASN A 180 -4.68 -12.05 7.82
C ASN A 180 -3.73 -10.86 7.93
N VAL A 181 -3.90 -9.94 8.90
CA VAL A 181 -2.99 -8.80 9.10
C VAL A 181 -1.98 -9.15 10.17
N VAL A 182 -0.69 -9.13 9.82
CA VAL A 182 0.43 -9.51 10.72
C VAL A 182 1.16 -8.31 11.33
N GLY A 183 0.77 -7.08 10.97
CA GLY A 183 1.31 -5.89 11.59
C GLY A 183 1.07 -4.63 10.77
N TRP A 184 1.63 -3.53 11.27
CA TRP A 184 1.57 -2.24 10.61
C TRP A 184 2.79 -1.36 10.93
N HIS A 185 3.13 -0.46 10.01
CA HIS A 185 4.14 0.58 10.18
C HIS A 185 3.48 1.94 9.91
N PHE A 186 3.46 2.80 10.93
CA PHE A 186 2.99 4.17 10.80
C PHE A 186 4.00 4.99 10.00
N PHE A 187 3.52 5.74 9.01
CA PHE A 187 4.38 6.60 8.20
C PHE A 187 4.23 8.05 8.67
N LYS A 188 5.23 8.66 9.33
CA LYS A 188 6.63 8.25 9.49
C LYS A 188 7.21 8.73 10.83
N TYR A 189 8.52 8.63 10.99
CA TYR A 189 9.20 9.04 12.23
C TYR A 189 9.10 10.56 12.47
N LEU A 190 9.58 11.39 11.55
CA LEU A 190 9.60 12.87 11.68
C LEU A 190 8.58 13.55 10.77
N ASP A 191 8.11 14.73 11.17
CA ASP A 191 7.40 15.65 10.29
C ASP A 191 8.26 16.08 9.10
N ASP A 192 7.62 16.61 8.07
CA ASP A 192 8.32 17.23 6.94
C ASP A 192 8.54 18.72 7.23
N PRO A 193 9.74 19.26 6.99
CA PRO A 193 10.08 20.63 7.33
C PRO A 193 9.28 21.66 6.51
N PRO A 194 8.95 22.84 7.08
CA PRO A 194 8.14 23.85 6.41
C PRO A 194 8.78 24.38 5.12
N GLU A 195 10.11 24.34 5.02
CA GLU A 195 10.87 24.70 3.82
C GLU A 195 10.90 23.60 2.74
N SER A 196 10.24 22.46 2.97
CA SER A 196 10.27 21.37 2.00
C SER A 196 9.71 21.79 0.64
N LYS A 197 10.44 21.39 -0.41
CA LYS A 197 10.08 21.62 -1.82
C LYS A 197 9.70 20.34 -2.56
N ALA A 198 9.70 19.19 -1.89
CA ALA A 198 9.33 17.94 -2.56
C ALA A 198 7.81 17.87 -2.80
N LEU A 199 7.43 17.22 -3.89
CA LEU A 199 6.04 17.24 -4.38
C LEU A 199 5.05 16.69 -3.35
N ASP A 200 5.44 15.69 -2.56
CA ASP A 200 4.55 15.00 -1.62
C ASP A 200 4.46 15.71 -0.24
N ASN A 201 5.22 16.79 -0.03
CA ASN A 201 5.25 17.53 1.23
C ASN A 201 5.62 19.01 1.05
N PHE A 202 5.31 19.60 -0.10
CA PHE A 202 5.64 20.99 -0.38
C PHE A 202 5.02 21.92 0.67
N GLY A 203 5.86 22.73 1.31
CA GLY A 203 5.48 23.59 2.45
C GLY A 203 5.39 22.86 3.80
N GLY A 204 5.90 21.63 3.91
CA GLY A 204 5.91 20.84 5.13
C GLY A 204 4.59 20.15 5.46
N ALA A 205 4.68 19.08 6.26
CA ALA A 205 3.54 18.23 6.58
C ALA A 205 3.71 17.50 7.92
N ASN A 206 2.63 17.44 8.70
CA ASN A 206 2.56 16.76 9.99
C ASN A 206 2.39 15.23 9.82
N LYS A 207 3.39 14.57 9.23
CA LYS A 207 3.40 13.12 8.98
C LYS A 207 4.06 12.32 10.11
N GLY A 208 4.87 12.95 10.94
CA GLY A 208 5.77 12.33 11.91
C GLY A 208 5.13 11.97 13.25
N MET A 209 5.63 10.91 13.89
CA MET A 209 5.42 10.71 15.33
C MET A 209 6.10 11.81 16.15
N PHE A 210 7.14 12.44 15.60
CA PHE A 210 7.87 13.56 16.17
C PHE A 210 7.83 14.75 15.21
N ASP A 211 7.99 15.96 15.74
CA ASP A 211 8.19 17.14 14.91
C ASP A 211 9.60 17.16 14.27
N VAL A 212 9.93 18.24 13.58
CA VAL A 212 11.17 18.35 12.80
C VAL A 212 12.40 18.52 13.68
N GLU A 213 12.23 18.98 14.93
CA GLU A 213 13.25 19.06 15.98
C GLU A 213 13.34 17.76 16.82
N GLY A 214 12.53 16.75 16.51
CA GLY A 214 12.51 15.48 17.22
C GLY A 214 11.75 15.52 18.55
N GLN A 215 10.90 16.54 18.80
CA GLN A 215 10.00 16.53 19.94
C GLN A 215 8.79 15.63 19.67
N PRO A 216 8.35 14.83 20.66
CA PRO A 216 7.27 13.88 20.46
C PRO A 216 5.91 14.58 20.36
N HIS A 217 5.09 14.17 19.37
CA HIS A 217 3.65 14.47 19.35
C HIS A 217 2.94 13.62 20.41
N ARG A 218 3.00 14.06 21.68
CA ARG A 218 2.58 13.26 22.86
C ARG A 218 1.20 12.59 22.72
N PRO A 219 0.13 13.27 22.26
CA PRO A 219 -1.17 12.60 22.10
C PRO A 219 -1.10 11.35 21.23
N LEU A 220 -0.38 11.43 20.10
CA LEU A 220 -0.18 10.31 19.18
C LEU A 220 0.63 9.18 19.84
N LEU A 221 1.75 9.50 20.50
CA LEU A 221 2.59 8.49 21.14
C LEU A 221 1.86 7.78 22.29
N ASP A 222 1.10 8.51 23.11
CA ASP A 222 0.39 7.95 24.25
C ASP A 222 -0.69 6.97 23.80
N ARG A 223 -1.48 7.34 22.78
CA ARG A 223 -2.50 6.46 22.21
C ARG A 223 -1.92 5.27 21.45
N ALA A 224 -0.82 5.47 20.72
CA ALA A 224 -0.10 4.39 20.07
C ALA A 224 0.45 3.40 21.10
N ARG A 225 1.08 3.89 22.18
CA ARG A 225 1.58 3.05 23.28
C ARG A 225 0.47 2.24 23.94
N ALA A 226 -0.70 2.84 24.16
CA ALA A 226 -1.84 2.15 24.76
C ALA A 226 -2.31 0.95 23.93
N VAL A 227 -2.36 1.08 22.59
CA VAL A 227 -2.71 -0.06 21.72
C VAL A 227 -1.56 -1.05 21.61
N ASN A 228 -0.34 -0.57 21.37
CA ASN A 228 0.81 -1.42 21.05
C ASN A 228 1.22 -2.34 22.21
N ARG A 229 0.97 -1.93 23.46
CA ARG A 229 1.21 -2.79 24.64
C ARG A 229 0.22 -3.93 24.76
N GLU A 230 -0.96 -3.78 24.18
CA GLU A 230 -2.09 -4.70 24.33
C GLU A 230 -2.37 -5.49 23.06
N VAL A 231 -1.47 -5.48 22.07
CA VAL A 231 -1.67 -6.14 20.77
C VAL A 231 -2.08 -7.61 20.91
N TYR A 232 -1.36 -8.39 21.72
CA TYR A 232 -1.67 -9.82 21.88
C TYR A 232 -2.99 -10.06 22.64
N PRO A 233 -3.25 -9.44 23.81
CA PRO A 233 -4.56 -9.54 24.45
C PRO A 233 -5.73 -9.06 23.58
N LEU A 234 -5.54 -8.01 22.78
CA LEU A 234 -6.57 -7.49 21.87
C LEU A 234 -6.87 -8.48 20.73
N ILE A 235 -5.85 -9.15 20.18
CA ILE A 235 -6.05 -10.23 19.20
C ILE A 235 -6.90 -11.34 19.81
N GLU A 236 -6.56 -11.83 21.00
CA GLU A 236 -7.34 -12.87 21.68
C GLU A 236 -8.80 -12.43 21.93
N PHE A 237 -9.01 -11.17 22.30
CA PHE A 237 -10.34 -10.59 22.48
C PHE A 237 -11.15 -10.62 21.17
N PHE A 238 -10.56 -10.16 20.06
CA PHE A 238 -11.24 -10.12 18.77
C PHE A 238 -11.52 -11.51 18.21
N ASP A 239 -10.61 -12.45 18.38
CA ASP A 239 -10.79 -13.85 17.96
C ASP A 239 -11.94 -14.52 18.72
N LYS A 240 -12.00 -14.34 20.05
CA LYS A 240 -13.11 -14.85 20.88
C LYS A 240 -14.46 -14.25 20.46
N ARG A 241 -14.49 -12.93 20.22
CA ARG A 241 -15.70 -12.22 19.77
C ARG A 241 -16.20 -12.77 18.43
N LYS A 242 -15.30 -13.05 17.49
CA LYS A 242 -15.65 -13.60 16.17
C LYS A 242 -16.18 -15.03 16.26
N SER A 243 -15.61 -15.86 17.12
CA SER A 243 -16.09 -17.23 17.35
C SER A 243 -17.48 -17.25 18.00
N ALA A 244 -17.79 -16.31 18.91
CA ALA A 244 -19.10 -16.22 19.55
C ALA A 244 -20.21 -15.68 18.62
N ALA A 245 -19.85 -15.02 17.51
CA ALA A 245 -20.78 -14.47 16.54
C ALA A 245 -21.13 -15.43 15.39
N LYS A 246 -20.51 -16.61 15.35
CA LYS A 246 -20.79 -17.69 14.39
C LYS A 246 -21.68 -18.74 15.03
#